data_AF-S8E0I8-F1
#
_entry.id   AF-S8E0I8-F1
#
_cell.length_a   1.000
_cell.length_b   1.000
_cell.length_c   1.000
_cell.angle_alpha   90.00
_cell.angle_beta   90.00
_cell.angle_gamma   90.00
#
_symmetry.space_group_name_H-M   'P 1'
#
loop_
_entity.id
_entity.type
_entity.pdbx_description
1 polymer ?
#
loop_
_entity_poly.entity_id
_entity_poly.type
_entity_poly.pdbx_seq_one_letter_code
_entity_poly.pdbx_strand_id
1 'polypeptide(L)'
;MRIQWTNPKDRIIGHVVWAPPVSVSPAPHSYTKDHCVVKLDKEKLLRNFRGNVLDLGPDEEAAELTRLMRPYCANVPSDLNYLIGRLFKLRGILPAEEMRTPKNNPKGDSTRYVIKHVLATHTTIGYLNGFESHVRRYFDLGARDSVETAVYSYGSEPRPFSKAGDSGSLIVDAYGKAVALLTSGTGPAHTPDIVYGSPMQWLWEIIEAEFPGANLYFDIEHDDY
;
A
#
# COMPACT_ATOMS: atom_id res chain seq x y z
N MET A 1 14.12 23.50 -14.88
CA MET A 1 14.13 22.04 -14.64
C MET A 1 15.52 21.55 -15.01
N ARG A 2 16.31 21.00 -14.08
CA ARG A 2 17.63 20.45 -14.44
C ARG A 2 17.39 19.12 -15.15
N ILE A 3 17.75 19.06 -16.42
CA ILE A 3 17.45 17.94 -17.33
C ILE A 3 18.45 16.78 -17.10
N GLN A 4 19.48 16.99 -16.28
CA GLN A 4 20.55 16.03 -16.03
C GLN A 4 20.81 15.91 -14.52
N TRP A 5 20.41 14.79 -13.95
CA TRP A 5 20.67 14.39 -12.57
C TRP A 5 22.08 13.80 -12.41
N THR A 6 23.07 14.41 -13.04
CA THR A 6 24.46 13.89 -13.05
C THR A 6 25.13 14.04 -11.69
N ASN A 7 24.82 15.10 -10.94
CA ASN A 7 25.32 15.29 -9.58
C ASN A 7 24.52 14.44 -8.57
N PRO A 8 25.16 13.53 -7.81
CA PRO A 8 24.47 12.73 -6.80
C PRO A 8 23.70 13.55 -5.75
N LYS A 9 24.18 14.76 -5.40
CA LYS A 9 23.50 15.62 -4.42
C LYS A 9 22.13 16.12 -4.92
N ASP A 10 21.98 16.26 -6.24
CA ASP A 10 20.70 16.67 -6.81
C ASP A 10 19.66 15.54 -6.68
N ARG A 11 20.08 14.27 -6.65
CA ARG A 11 19.22 13.08 -6.51
C ARG A 11 18.65 12.85 -5.10
N ILE A 12 19.13 13.59 -4.11
CA ILE A 12 18.60 13.50 -2.74
C ILE A 12 17.23 14.17 -2.71
N ILE A 13 16.15 13.39 -2.63
CA ILE A 13 14.76 13.89 -2.63
C ILE A 13 14.17 14.06 -1.23
N GLY A 14 14.94 13.73 -0.19
CA GLY A 14 14.49 13.77 1.20
C GLY A 14 15.48 13.11 2.15
N HIS A 15 15.09 12.95 3.41
CA HIS A 15 15.86 12.23 4.43
C HIS A 15 14.92 11.56 5.44
N VAL A 16 15.36 10.45 6.03
CA VAL A 16 14.64 9.77 7.11
C VAL A 16 14.63 10.68 8.34
N VAL A 17 13.45 10.91 8.91
CA VAL A 17 13.27 11.66 10.16
C VAL A 17 12.90 10.75 11.33
N TRP A 18 12.36 9.57 11.05
CA TRP A 18 12.05 8.57 12.06
C TRP A 18 12.08 7.17 11.45
N ALA A 19 12.77 6.25 12.14
CA ALA A 19 12.86 4.84 11.78
C ALA A 19 13.00 4.06 13.09
N PRO A 20 11.88 3.76 13.77
CA PRO A 20 11.92 3.03 15.03
C PRO A 20 12.49 1.61 14.81
N PRO A 21 13.11 0.99 15.82
CA PRO A 21 13.60 -0.38 15.71
C PRO A 21 12.48 -1.33 15.28
N VAL A 22 12.82 -2.25 14.37
CA VAL A 22 11.89 -3.29 13.93
C VAL A 22 11.46 -4.09 15.14
N SER A 23 10.15 -4.16 15.36
CA SER A 23 9.57 -4.77 16.55
C SER A 23 8.18 -5.29 16.27
N VAL A 24 7.58 -5.93 17.27
CA VAL A 24 6.18 -6.35 17.26
C VAL A 24 5.50 -5.61 18.39
N SER A 25 4.31 -5.05 18.13
CA SER A 25 3.56 -4.36 19.17
C SER A 25 3.16 -5.30 20.31
N PRO A 26 2.95 -4.77 21.52
CA PRO A 26 2.33 -5.55 22.58
C PRO A 26 0.93 -6.04 22.19
N ALA A 27 0.43 -7.02 22.92
CA ALA A 27 -0.98 -7.39 22.90
C ALA A 27 -1.86 -6.13 23.15
N PRO A 28 -3.07 -6.04 22.56
CA PRO A 28 -3.81 -7.12 21.89
C PRO A 28 -3.46 -7.32 20.41
N HIS A 29 -2.74 -6.40 19.79
CA HIS A 29 -2.58 -6.38 18.34
C HIS A 29 -1.46 -7.28 17.83
N SER A 30 -0.29 -7.22 18.46
CA SER A 30 0.89 -7.97 17.99
C SER A 30 1.25 -7.70 16.52
N TYR A 31 0.90 -6.54 15.96
CA TYR A 31 1.28 -6.15 14.61
C TYR A 31 2.77 -5.81 14.49
N THR A 32 3.37 -6.10 13.33
CA THR A 32 4.77 -5.77 13.03
C THR A 32 4.95 -4.26 12.88
N LYS A 33 5.87 -3.68 13.65
CA LYS A 33 6.33 -2.30 13.52
C LYS A 33 7.62 -2.29 12.71
N ASP A 34 7.47 -2.12 11.40
CA ASP A 34 8.57 -2.00 10.43
C ASP A 34 8.22 -0.90 9.41
N HIS A 35 8.71 0.31 9.67
CA HIS A 35 8.44 1.47 8.83
C HIS A 35 9.50 2.56 9.05
N CYS A 36 9.52 3.53 8.14
CA CYS A 36 10.20 4.79 8.36
C CYS A 36 9.36 5.95 7.83
N VAL A 37 9.61 7.14 8.36
CA VAL A 37 9.05 8.39 7.88
C VAL A 37 10.18 9.19 7.23
N VAL A 38 9.97 9.56 5.97
CA VAL A 38 10.92 10.32 5.17
C VAL A 38 10.37 11.71 4.95
N LYS A 39 11.11 12.73 5.37
CA LYS A 39 10.81 14.13 5.04
C LYS A 39 11.32 14.42 3.64
N LEU A 40 10.38 14.71 2.75
CA LEU A 40 10.68 15.01 1.35
C LEU A 40 11.08 16.48 1.16
N ASP A 41 11.92 16.73 0.17
CA ASP A 41 12.35 18.06 -0.25
C ASP A 41 11.20 18.77 -0.99
N LYS A 42 10.61 19.76 -0.30
CA LYS A 42 9.47 20.53 -0.81
C LYS A 42 9.81 21.26 -2.11
N GLU A 43 10.98 21.88 -2.23
CA GLU A 43 11.31 22.66 -3.42
C GLU A 43 11.45 21.78 -4.66
N LYS A 44 11.94 20.55 -4.47
CA LYS A 44 12.10 19.58 -5.55
C LYS A 44 10.78 18.95 -5.99
N LEU A 45 9.86 18.69 -5.07
CA LEU A 45 8.66 17.90 -5.36
C LEU A 45 7.38 18.73 -5.49
N LEU A 46 7.24 19.86 -4.79
CA LEU A 46 5.97 20.60 -4.69
C LEU A 46 5.41 20.99 -6.06
N ARG A 47 6.26 21.44 -6.98
CA ARG A 47 5.83 21.88 -8.32
C ARG A 47 5.11 20.79 -9.12
N ASN A 48 5.43 19.53 -8.89
CA ASN A 48 4.84 18.38 -9.59
C ASN A 48 4.05 17.47 -8.63
N PHE A 49 3.82 17.90 -7.40
CA PHE A 49 3.13 17.08 -6.42
C PHE A 49 1.66 16.98 -6.83
N ARG A 50 1.24 15.77 -7.20
CA ARG A 50 -0.14 15.47 -7.60
C ARG A 50 -0.97 14.91 -6.45
N GLY A 51 -0.55 15.13 -5.21
CA GLY A 51 -1.19 14.54 -4.04
C GLY A 51 -0.77 13.08 -3.80
N ASN A 52 -1.47 12.44 -2.86
CA ASN A 52 -1.27 11.03 -2.54
C ASN A 52 -2.00 10.16 -3.56
N VAL A 53 -1.24 9.65 -4.51
CA VAL A 53 -1.73 8.82 -5.62
C VAL A 53 -0.86 7.57 -5.74
N LEU A 54 -1.47 6.47 -6.16
CA LEU A 54 -0.77 5.28 -6.62
C LEU A 54 -0.61 5.39 -8.15
N ASP A 55 0.62 5.42 -8.64
CA ASP A 55 0.90 5.31 -10.08
C ASP A 55 0.67 3.85 -10.51
N LEU A 56 -0.19 3.60 -11.50
CA LEU A 56 -0.51 2.26 -11.98
C LEU A 56 0.37 1.79 -13.13
N GLY A 57 1.41 2.54 -13.49
CA GLY A 57 2.34 2.19 -14.55
C GLY A 57 1.88 2.65 -15.94
N PRO A 58 2.37 2.00 -17.01
CA PRO A 58 2.00 2.32 -18.39
C PRO A 58 0.49 2.14 -18.68
N ASP A 59 -0.01 2.85 -19.70
CA ASP A 59 -1.45 2.88 -20.03
C ASP A 59 -2.05 1.50 -20.32
N GLU A 60 -1.28 0.58 -20.90
CA GLU A 60 -1.72 -0.79 -21.17
C GLU A 60 -1.99 -1.58 -19.87
N GLU A 61 -1.12 -1.44 -18.87
CA GLU A 61 -1.30 -2.06 -17.55
C GLU A 61 -2.48 -1.42 -16.81
N ALA A 62 -2.59 -0.09 -16.89
CA ALA A 62 -3.69 0.65 -16.29
C ALA A 62 -5.04 0.23 -16.90
N ALA A 63 -5.12 0.05 -18.22
CA ALA A 63 -6.35 -0.37 -18.92
C ALA A 63 -6.79 -1.77 -18.51
N GLU A 64 -5.86 -2.73 -18.42
CA GLU A 64 -6.17 -4.09 -17.97
C GLU A 64 -6.60 -4.11 -16.50
N LEU A 65 -5.93 -3.36 -15.63
CA LEU A 65 -6.35 -3.19 -14.24
C LEU A 65 -7.75 -2.59 -14.16
N THR A 66 -8.04 -1.54 -14.93
CA THR A 66 -9.36 -0.91 -14.98
C THR A 66 -10.43 -1.92 -15.35
N ARG A 67 -10.16 -2.77 -16.34
CA ARG A 67 -11.07 -3.84 -16.78
C ARG A 67 -11.31 -4.86 -15.68
N LEU A 68 -10.26 -5.27 -14.97
CA LEU A 68 -10.34 -6.21 -13.86
C LEU A 68 -11.08 -5.62 -12.65
N MET A 69 -10.92 -4.33 -12.38
CA MET A 69 -11.55 -3.64 -11.27
C MET A 69 -13.00 -3.22 -11.54
N ARG A 70 -13.38 -3.02 -12.83
CA ARG A 70 -14.69 -2.52 -13.24
C ARG A 70 -15.89 -3.26 -12.62
N PRO A 71 -15.93 -4.60 -12.52
CA PRO A 71 -17.04 -5.29 -11.86
C PRO A 71 -17.21 -4.88 -10.40
N TYR A 72 -16.10 -4.60 -9.71
CA TYR A 72 -16.05 -4.29 -8.26
C TYR A 72 -16.28 -2.81 -7.98
N CYS A 73 -16.03 -1.95 -8.96
CA CYS A 73 -16.28 -0.51 -8.91
C CYS A 73 -17.62 -0.10 -9.56
N ALA A 74 -18.45 -1.06 -10.01
CA ALA A 74 -19.69 -0.79 -10.73
C ALA A 74 -20.73 0.03 -9.93
N ASN A 75 -20.64 0.01 -8.60
CA ASN A 75 -21.48 0.80 -7.70
C ASN A 75 -20.85 2.13 -7.27
N VAL A 76 -19.70 2.48 -7.84
CA VAL A 76 -19.05 3.75 -7.55
C VAL A 76 -19.60 4.81 -8.51
N PRO A 77 -19.99 6.00 -8.02
CA PRO A 77 -20.32 7.15 -8.86
C PRO A 77 -19.28 7.38 -9.97
N SER A 78 -19.77 7.66 -11.18
CA SER A 78 -18.99 8.03 -12.38
C SER A 78 -18.04 9.22 -12.17
N ASP A 79 -18.38 10.05 -11.19
CA ASP A 79 -17.76 11.31 -10.83
C ASP A 79 -16.46 11.07 -10.03
N LEU A 80 -16.28 9.85 -9.50
CA LEU A 80 -14.98 9.33 -9.10
C LEU A 80 -14.21 8.91 -10.36
N ASN A 81 -13.71 9.87 -11.14
CA ASN A 81 -12.72 9.60 -12.19
C ASN A 81 -11.49 8.95 -11.54
N TYR A 82 -11.47 7.62 -11.53
CA TYR A 82 -10.51 6.78 -10.82
C TYR A 82 -9.08 6.86 -11.36
N LEU A 83 -8.93 7.36 -12.58
CA LEU A 83 -7.74 7.21 -13.40
C LEU A 83 -7.55 8.47 -14.22
N ILE A 84 -7.04 9.53 -13.60
CA ILE A 84 -6.52 10.66 -14.37
C ILE A 84 -5.13 10.25 -14.83
N GLY A 85 -5.01 9.78 -16.07
CA GLY A 85 -3.73 9.46 -16.71
C GLY A 85 -2.83 8.54 -15.89
N ARG A 86 -3.34 7.35 -15.51
CA ARG A 86 -2.72 6.28 -14.70
C ARG A 86 -2.56 6.51 -13.19
N LEU A 87 -2.90 7.70 -12.68
CA LEU A 87 -2.80 8.01 -11.26
C LEU A 87 -4.09 7.64 -10.53
N PHE A 88 -3.99 6.73 -9.57
CA PHE A 88 -5.08 6.26 -8.74
C PHE A 88 -5.09 6.99 -7.39
N LYS A 89 -6.06 7.89 -7.20
CA LYS A 89 -6.12 8.75 -6.01
C LYS A 89 -6.36 7.93 -4.73
N LEU A 90 -5.55 8.20 -3.70
CA LEU A 90 -5.79 7.69 -2.35
C LEU A 90 -6.83 8.55 -1.64
N ARG A 91 -7.78 7.92 -0.96
CA ARG A 91 -8.98 8.58 -0.41
C ARG A 91 -9.23 8.28 1.06
N GLY A 92 -8.38 7.48 1.69
CA GLY A 92 -8.59 7.09 3.07
C GLY A 92 -7.68 5.97 3.52
N ILE A 93 -7.90 5.54 4.75
CA ILE A 93 -7.36 4.30 5.30
C ILE A 93 -8.53 3.34 5.51
N LEU A 94 -8.32 2.06 5.21
CA LEU A 94 -9.36 1.04 5.37
C LEU A 94 -9.52 0.72 6.87
N PRO A 95 -10.72 0.90 7.47
CA PRO A 95 -10.94 0.60 8.89
C PRO A 95 -10.77 -0.89 9.21
N ALA A 96 -10.35 -1.20 10.44
CA ALA A 96 -10.13 -2.58 10.89
C ALA A 96 -11.39 -3.46 10.72
N GLU A 97 -12.59 -2.91 10.99
CA GLU A 97 -13.84 -3.66 10.84
C GLU A 97 -14.14 -4.02 9.38
N GLU A 98 -13.85 -3.13 8.44
CA GLU A 98 -13.96 -3.39 7.00
C GLU A 98 -12.88 -4.35 6.48
N MET A 99 -11.73 -4.41 7.15
CA MET A 99 -10.69 -5.40 6.88
C MET A 99 -11.16 -6.79 7.30
N ARG A 100 -11.70 -6.96 8.51
CA ARG A 100 -12.19 -8.25 9.05
C ARG A 100 -13.45 -8.76 8.39
N THR A 101 -14.26 -7.84 7.86
CA THR A 101 -15.52 -8.18 7.16
C THR A 101 -15.50 -7.64 5.73
N PRO A 102 -14.69 -8.24 4.84
CA PRO A 102 -14.59 -7.78 3.46
C PRO A 102 -15.92 -8.05 2.72
N LYS A 103 -16.80 -7.04 2.67
CA LYS A 103 -18.13 -7.13 2.04
C LYS A 103 -18.23 -6.37 0.72
N ASN A 104 -17.20 -6.45 -0.12
CA ASN A 104 -17.12 -5.65 -1.35
C ASN A 104 -16.91 -6.50 -2.62
N ASN A 105 -17.39 -7.74 -2.65
CA ASN A 105 -17.50 -8.51 -3.89
C ASN A 105 -18.96 -8.45 -4.41
N PRO A 106 -19.21 -7.96 -5.63
CA PRO A 106 -20.50 -8.06 -6.31
C PRO A 106 -21.02 -9.50 -6.45
N LYS A 107 -20.15 -10.50 -6.35
CA LYS A 107 -20.50 -11.94 -6.37
C LYS A 107 -21.00 -12.47 -5.03
N GLY A 108 -20.99 -11.67 -3.97
CA GLY A 108 -21.45 -12.08 -2.63
C GLY A 108 -20.41 -12.83 -1.80
N ASP A 109 -19.21 -13.09 -2.31
CA ASP A 109 -18.14 -13.70 -1.52
C ASP A 109 -17.51 -12.67 -0.55
N SER A 110 -17.06 -13.13 0.60
CA SER A 110 -16.36 -12.32 1.61
C SER A 110 -14.91 -12.03 1.20
N THR A 111 -14.72 -11.34 0.08
CA THR A 111 -13.40 -11.07 -0.50
C THR A 111 -13.31 -9.63 -0.97
N ARG A 112 -12.20 -8.94 -0.63
CA ARG A 112 -11.90 -7.57 -1.06
C ARG A 112 -10.68 -7.58 -1.96
N TYR A 113 -10.78 -6.89 -3.10
CA TYR A 113 -9.67 -6.70 -4.02
C TYR A 113 -8.71 -5.62 -3.53
N VAL A 114 -7.43 -5.91 -3.64
CA VAL A 114 -6.36 -4.98 -3.30
C VAL A 114 -5.34 -4.88 -4.43
N ILE A 115 -4.68 -3.74 -4.52
CA ILE A 115 -3.77 -3.36 -5.60
C ILE A 115 -2.48 -2.85 -4.97
N LYS A 116 -1.35 -3.10 -5.63
CA LYS A 116 -0.11 -2.33 -5.43
C LYS A 116 0.60 -2.10 -6.75
N HIS A 117 1.48 -1.10 -6.79
CA HIS A 117 2.42 -0.88 -7.87
C HIS A 117 3.83 -0.64 -7.31
N VAL A 118 4.81 -1.35 -7.87
CA VAL A 118 6.21 -1.30 -7.45
C VAL A 118 7.10 -1.83 -8.57
N LEU A 119 8.37 -1.45 -8.57
CA LEU A 119 9.29 -1.74 -9.68
C LEU A 119 9.49 -3.23 -9.97
N ALA A 120 9.51 -4.11 -8.97
CA ALA A 120 9.87 -5.52 -9.17
C ALA A 120 8.73 -6.39 -9.73
N THR A 121 7.47 -6.07 -9.40
CA THR A 121 6.29 -6.79 -9.91
C THR A 121 5.39 -5.97 -10.82
N HIS A 122 5.66 -4.68 -10.99
CA HIS A 122 4.73 -3.72 -11.57
C HIS A 122 3.40 -3.72 -10.81
N THR A 123 2.31 -3.41 -11.51
CA THR A 123 0.96 -3.42 -10.94
C THR A 123 0.45 -4.84 -10.73
N THR A 124 0.01 -5.14 -9.51
CA THR A 124 -0.49 -6.47 -9.12
C THR A 124 -1.80 -6.36 -8.35
N ILE A 125 -2.66 -7.36 -8.53
CA ILE A 125 -3.96 -7.47 -7.84
C ILE A 125 -3.89 -8.67 -6.89
N GLY A 126 -4.43 -8.51 -5.70
CA GLY A 126 -4.59 -9.56 -4.73
C GLY A 126 -5.97 -9.55 -4.09
N TYR A 127 -6.20 -10.50 -3.20
CA TYR A 127 -7.40 -10.55 -2.37
C TYR A 127 -7.10 -10.54 -0.89
N LEU A 128 -7.95 -9.83 -0.16
CA LEU A 128 -8.07 -9.83 1.29
C LEU A 128 -9.33 -10.63 1.66
N ASN A 129 -9.18 -11.67 2.48
CA ASN A 129 -10.28 -12.55 2.92
C ASN A 129 -10.73 -12.30 4.37
N GLY A 130 -10.22 -11.24 5.00
CA GLY A 130 -10.61 -10.81 6.34
C GLY A 130 -9.99 -11.56 7.50
N PHE A 131 -9.16 -12.57 7.22
CA PHE A 131 -8.35 -13.24 8.23
C PHE A 131 -7.03 -12.50 8.42
N GLU A 132 -6.64 -12.34 9.69
CA GLU A 132 -5.27 -11.97 10.05
C GLU A 132 -4.41 -13.25 10.12
N SER A 133 -3.13 -13.13 9.75
CA SER A 133 -2.19 -14.26 9.82
C SER A 133 -1.27 -14.11 11.02
N HIS A 134 -1.09 -15.21 11.76
CA HIS A 134 -0.05 -15.32 12.78
C HIS A 134 1.26 -15.74 12.12
N VAL A 135 2.21 -14.81 12.07
CA VAL A 135 3.50 -14.99 11.42
C VAL A 135 4.61 -14.97 12.46
N ARG A 136 5.36 -16.07 12.55
CA ARG A 136 6.58 -16.14 13.37
C ARG A 136 7.72 -15.44 12.63
N ARG A 137 8.17 -14.31 13.14
CA ARG A 137 9.30 -13.53 12.62
C ARG A 137 10.56 -13.88 13.40
N TYR A 138 11.69 -13.96 12.71
CA TYR A 138 13.00 -14.17 13.31
C TYR A 138 13.76 -12.85 13.25
N PHE A 139 14.08 -12.31 14.42
CA PHE A 139 14.93 -11.14 14.58
C PHE A 139 16.26 -11.56 15.20
N ASP A 140 17.28 -10.71 15.13
CA ASP A 140 18.58 -10.95 15.78
C ASP A 140 18.43 -11.19 17.29
N LEU A 141 17.38 -10.63 17.90
CA LEU A 141 17.03 -10.77 19.32
C LEU A 141 16.13 -11.99 19.62
N GLY A 142 15.90 -12.87 18.66
CA GLY A 142 15.07 -14.08 18.79
C GLY A 142 13.78 -14.05 17.98
N ALA A 143 13.04 -15.15 18.02
CA ALA A 143 11.76 -15.25 17.33
C ALA A 143 10.67 -14.48 18.07
N ARG A 144 9.81 -13.78 17.33
CA ARG A 144 8.60 -13.14 17.84
C ARG A 144 7.42 -13.46 16.95
N ASP A 145 6.29 -13.75 17.55
CA ASP A 145 5.04 -13.96 16.81
C ASP A 145 4.40 -12.60 16.54
N SER A 146 4.03 -12.38 15.28
CA SER A 146 3.34 -11.19 14.81
C SER A 146 1.98 -11.56 14.23
N VAL A 147 1.06 -10.62 14.24
CA VAL A 147 -0.20 -10.68 13.51
C VAL A 147 -0.03 -9.75 12.31
N GLU A 148 -0.45 -10.17 11.11
CA GLU A 148 -0.27 -9.36 9.90
C GLU A 148 -1.47 -9.47 8.96
N THR A 149 -1.65 -8.44 8.14
CA THR A 149 -2.63 -8.45 7.06
C THR A 149 -2.16 -9.42 5.99
N ALA A 150 -2.95 -10.46 5.71
CA ALA A 150 -2.65 -11.45 4.68
C ALA A 150 -3.30 -11.08 3.35
N VAL A 151 -2.50 -11.04 2.29
CA VAL A 151 -2.94 -10.80 0.92
C VAL A 151 -2.51 -11.97 0.05
N TYR A 152 -3.44 -12.45 -0.75
CA TYR A 152 -3.21 -13.58 -1.64
C TYR A 152 -3.22 -13.12 -3.10
N SER A 153 -2.48 -13.83 -3.95
CA SER A 153 -2.35 -13.51 -5.37
C SER A 153 -3.63 -13.76 -6.16
N TYR A 154 -4.08 -12.79 -6.96
CA TYR A 154 -5.25 -12.96 -7.83
C TYR A 154 -4.90 -13.67 -9.15
N GLY A 155 -5.71 -14.67 -9.53
CA GLY A 155 -5.63 -15.36 -10.81
C GLY A 155 -4.99 -16.76 -10.73
N SER A 156 -5.12 -17.52 -11.82
CA SER A 156 -4.57 -18.88 -11.97
C SER A 156 -3.20 -18.92 -12.66
N GLU A 157 -2.70 -17.77 -13.13
CA GLU A 157 -1.40 -17.60 -13.76
C GLU A 157 -0.32 -17.37 -12.69
N PRO A 158 0.95 -17.73 -12.94
CA PRO A 158 2.03 -17.71 -11.94
C PRO A 158 2.57 -16.30 -11.64
N ARG A 159 1.73 -15.26 -11.71
CA ARG A 159 2.10 -13.90 -11.31
C ARG A 159 1.79 -13.73 -9.82
N PRO A 160 2.79 -13.77 -8.93
CA PRO A 160 2.52 -13.53 -7.53
C PRO A 160 2.11 -12.08 -7.31
N PHE A 161 1.39 -11.84 -6.22
CA PHE A 161 1.11 -10.48 -5.75
C PHE A 161 2.40 -9.72 -5.45
N SER A 162 3.44 -10.38 -4.94
CA SER A 162 4.70 -9.72 -4.57
C SER A 162 5.95 -10.53 -4.92
N LYS A 163 7.11 -9.88 -5.00
CA LYS A 163 8.46 -10.49 -5.08
C LYS A 163 9.44 -9.75 -4.17
N ALA A 164 10.62 -10.32 -3.98
CA ALA A 164 11.73 -9.63 -3.33
C ALA A 164 11.99 -8.26 -3.99
N GLY A 165 12.05 -7.21 -3.17
CA GLY A 165 12.17 -5.82 -3.62
C GLY A 165 10.87 -5.00 -3.51
N ASP A 166 9.73 -5.64 -3.23
CA ASP A 166 8.46 -4.94 -3.04
C ASP A 166 8.23 -4.42 -1.60
N SER A 167 9.06 -4.83 -0.64
CA SER A 167 8.96 -4.42 0.76
C SER A 167 8.91 -2.90 0.89
N GLY A 168 7.99 -2.41 1.72
CA GLY A 168 7.71 -0.99 1.90
C GLY A 168 6.70 -0.41 0.90
N SER A 169 6.16 -1.19 -0.03
CA SER A 169 5.07 -0.73 -0.91
C SER A 169 3.73 -0.66 -0.17
N LEU A 170 2.91 0.32 -0.57
CA LEU A 170 1.56 0.47 -0.06
C LEU A 170 0.59 -0.44 -0.81
N ILE A 171 -0.23 -1.17 -0.06
CA ILE A 171 -1.36 -1.95 -0.57
C ILE A 171 -2.63 -1.12 -0.39
N VAL A 172 -3.42 -0.98 -1.45
CA VAL A 172 -4.64 -0.16 -1.47
C VAL A 172 -5.83 -0.97 -1.95
N ASP A 173 -7.05 -0.63 -1.52
CA ASP A 173 -8.26 -1.27 -2.03
C ASP A 173 -8.78 -0.61 -3.31
N ALA A 174 -9.82 -1.21 -3.89
CA ALA A 174 -10.51 -0.73 -5.08
C ALA A 174 -11.02 0.73 -5.02
N TYR A 175 -11.19 1.28 -3.81
CA TYR A 175 -11.76 2.59 -3.56
C TYR A 175 -10.67 3.64 -3.27
N GLY A 176 -9.40 3.24 -3.24
CA GLY A 176 -8.29 4.12 -2.89
C GLY A 176 -8.04 4.20 -1.39
N LYS A 177 -8.59 3.28 -0.59
CA LYS A 177 -8.28 3.20 0.85
C LYS A 177 -6.99 2.41 1.05
N ALA A 178 -6.05 2.98 1.79
CA ALA A 178 -4.82 2.30 2.19
C ALA A 178 -5.12 1.13 3.15
N VAL A 179 -4.60 -0.05 2.84
CA VAL A 179 -4.89 -1.29 3.56
C VAL A 179 -3.73 -1.68 4.47
N ALA A 180 -2.54 -1.84 3.90
CA ALA A 180 -1.37 -2.29 4.64
C ALA A 180 -0.07 -1.84 3.98
N LEU A 181 0.98 -1.72 4.79
CA LEU A 181 2.35 -1.55 4.31
C LEU A 181 3.01 -2.93 4.17
N LEU A 182 3.42 -3.30 2.96
CA LEU A 182 3.98 -4.62 2.67
C LEU A 182 5.32 -4.81 3.39
N THR A 183 5.43 -5.87 4.20
CA THR A 183 6.66 -6.18 4.94
C THR A 183 7.34 -7.44 4.41
N SER A 184 6.59 -8.49 4.09
CA SER A 184 7.15 -9.75 3.60
C SER A 184 6.15 -10.61 2.81
N GLY A 185 6.55 -11.82 2.46
CA GLY A 185 5.66 -12.89 2.00
C GLY A 185 6.22 -14.26 2.39
N THR A 186 5.40 -15.29 2.24
CA THR A 186 5.77 -16.70 2.42
C THR A 186 5.61 -17.48 1.12
N GLY A 187 6.39 -18.56 0.98
CA GLY A 187 6.52 -19.34 -0.25
C GLY A 187 7.84 -19.05 -0.96
N PRO A 188 8.05 -19.60 -2.16
CA PRO A 188 9.25 -19.34 -2.95
C PRO A 188 9.42 -17.84 -3.19
N ALA A 189 10.65 -17.31 -3.06
CA ALA A 189 10.95 -15.88 -3.18
C ALA A 189 10.47 -15.24 -4.51
N HIS A 190 10.27 -16.06 -5.54
CA HIS A 190 9.81 -15.63 -6.87
C HIS A 190 8.29 -15.75 -7.07
N THR A 191 7.58 -16.46 -6.19
CA THR A 191 6.14 -16.72 -6.25
C THR A 191 5.55 -16.89 -4.84
N PRO A 192 5.59 -15.88 -3.96
CA PRO A 192 4.97 -16.00 -2.64
C PRO A 192 3.46 -16.25 -2.79
N ASP A 193 2.98 -17.25 -2.07
CA ASP A 193 1.59 -17.67 -2.07
C ASP A 193 0.74 -16.67 -1.26
N ILE A 194 1.33 -16.12 -0.20
CA ILE A 194 0.71 -15.15 0.71
C ILE A 194 1.73 -14.04 1.02
N VAL A 195 1.24 -12.81 0.96
CA VAL A 195 1.98 -11.59 1.25
C VAL A 195 1.46 -10.99 2.54
N TYR A 196 2.35 -10.45 3.35
CA TYR A 196 2.06 -9.90 4.65
C TYR A 196 2.38 -8.42 4.73
N GLY A 197 1.55 -7.69 5.45
CA GLY A 197 1.77 -6.28 5.72
C GLY A 197 1.23 -5.80 7.05
N SER A 198 1.84 -4.74 7.57
CA SER A 198 1.36 -4.05 8.76
C SER A 198 0.08 -3.29 8.42
N PRO A 199 -1.04 -3.48 9.16
CA PRO A 199 -2.29 -2.77 8.87
C PRO A 199 -2.09 -1.25 8.91
N MET A 200 -2.49 -0.55 7.84
CA MET A 200 -2.25 0.89 7.73
C MET A 200 -3.04 1.69 8.77
N GLN A 201 -4.24 1.23 9.15
CA GLN A 201 -5.07 1.87 10.17
C GLN A 201 -4.35 1.99 11.51
N TRP A 202 -3.70 0.91 11.94
CA TRP A 202 -2.91 0.89 13.16
C TRP A 202 -1.58 1.62 12.99
N LEU A 203 -0.92 1.45 11.83
CA LEU A 203 0.36 2.10 11.57
C LEU A 203 0.22 3.63 11.60
N TRP A 204 -0.89 4.15 11.09
CA TRP A 204 -1.20 5.57 11.09
C TRP A 204 -1.34 6.12 12.52
N GLU A 205 -2.01 5.41 13.43
CA GLU A 205 -2.11 5.83 14.84
C GLU A 205 -0.73 6.00 15.49
N ILE A 206 0.23 5.12 15.16
CA ILE A 206 1.60 5.22 15.67
C ILE A 206 2.33 6.42 15.06
N ILE A 207 2.18 6.64 13.75
CA ILE A 207 2.79 7.79 13.07
C ILE A 207 2.23 9.10 13.62
N GLU A 208 0.91 9.19 13.82
CA GLU A 208 0.25 10.38 14.34
C GLU A 208 0.64 10.67 15.81
N ALA A 209 0.88 9.63 16.60
CA ALA A 209 1.39 9.79 17.97
C ALA A 209 2.83 10.38 18.00
N GLU A 210 3.69 9.97 17.06
CA GLU A 210 5.05 10.52 16.93
C GLU A 210 5.04 11.92 16.30
N PHE A 211 4.12 12.17 15.37
CA PHE A 211 3.96 13.44 14.67
C PHE A 211 2.55 14.02 14.89
N PRO A 212 2.27 14.61 16.06
CA PRO A 212 0.96 15.18 16.36
C PRO A 212 0.54 16.22 15.32
N GLY A 213 -0.67 16.08 14.78
CA GLY A 213 -1.21 16.96 13.73
C GLY A 213 -0.78 16.58 12.30
N ALA A 214 -0.09 15.45 12.11
CA ALA A 214 0.13 14.89 10.78
C ALA A 214 -1.20 14.63 10.06
N ASN A 215 -1.22 14.81 8.74
CA ASN A 215 -2.41 14.63 7.91
C ASN A 215 -2.02 13.99 6.57
N LEU A 216 -2.86 13.08 6.08
CA LEU A 216 -2.70 12.39 4.79
C LEU A 216 -3.40 13.12 3.63
N TYR A 217 -4.10 14.21 3.89
CA TYR A 217 -4.66 15.13 2.90
C TYR A 217 -5.49 14.45 1.80
N PHE A 218 -6.31 13.47 2.17
CA PHE A 218 -7.17 12.75 1.24
C PHE A 218 -8.21 13.65 0.55
N ASP A 219 -8.57 14.75 1.19
CA ASP A 219 -9.64 15.67 0.77
C ASP A 219 -9.18 16.81 -0.13
N ILE A 220 -7.89 16.91 -0.48
CA ILE A 220 -7.44 17.97 -1.40
C ILE A 220 -7.90 17.63 -2.82
N GLU A 221 -8.75 18.49 -3.40
CA GLU A 221 -9.16 18.41 -4.80
C GLU A 221 -8.01 18.83 -5.73
N HIS A 222 -7.91 18.20 -6.91
CA HIS A 222 -6.75 18.34 -7.80
C HIS A 222 -6.70 19.66 -8.58
N ASP A 223 -7.65 20.57 -8.35
CA ASP A 223 -7.78 21.82 -9.09
C ASP A 223 -7.06 23.03 -8.43
N ASP A 224 -6.47 22.84 -7.24
CA ASP A 224 -5.90 23.95 -6.43
C ASP A 224 -4.35 24.07 -6.45
N TYR A 225 -3.64 23.49 -7.43
CA TYR A 225 -2.19 23.67 -7.59
C TYR A 225 -1.72 23.95 -9.02
#